data_AF-A0A2V8KZZ2-F1
#
_entry.id   AF-A0A2V8KZZ2-F1
#
_cell.length_a   1.000
_cell.length_b   1.000
_cell.length_c   1.000
_cell.angle_alpha   90.00
_cell.angle_beta   90.00
_cell.angle_gamma   90.00
#
_symmetry.space_group_name_H-M   'P 1'
#
loop_
_entity.id
_entity.type
_entity.pdbx_description
1 polymer ?
#
loop_
_entity_poly.entity_id
_entity_poly.type
_entity_poly.pdbx_seq_one_letter_code
_entity_poly.pdbx_strand_id
1 'polypeptide(L)'
;MKRQKESAPNYANDANGAQKTILDAPHSRHWRNSWLSLFVSLWFGAVALPQAAAQNAAAAIKTAEYALGMIRGPQRIDAINTVEYWGEGYAYSFGQAYRPDMPWPPAKATYHASLSYFIPAMRVDVTRSNPDGPVQGGGGLPLASPVRQTQVVNGNFAWNESVPGAGFTTGTTATPAPGSANDRLLQLWSTPYGALKAA
;
A
#
# COMPACT_ATOMS: atom_id res chain seq x y z
N MET A 1 30.79 -50.25 -33.31
CA MET A 1 30.42 -51.65 -33.64
C MET A 1 29.28 -52.04 -32.72
N LYS A 2 28.02 -51.98 -33.21
CA LYS A 2 27.07 -53.11 -33.39
C LYS A 2 26.85 -53.93 -32.11
N ARG A 3 25.64 -54.27 -31.66
CA ARG A 3 24.26 -54.12 -32.11
C ARG A 3 23.44 -54.93 -31.10
N GLN A 4 22.32 -54.44 -30.57
CA GLN A 4 21.13 -55.28 -30.38
C GLN A 4 19.87 -54.42 -30.52
N LYS A 5 18.95 -54.95 -31.31
CA LYS A 5 17.63 -54.46 -31.70
C LYS A 5 16.64 -55.48 -31.16
N GLU A 6 15.49 -55.02 -30.65
CA GLU A 6 14.17 -55.68 -30.82
C GLU A 6 13.11 -54.73 -30.21
N SER A 7 12.46 -53.86 -31.00
CA SER A 7 11.18 -54.02 -31.73
C SER A 7 9.92 -53.85 -30.88
N ALA A 8 9.19 -52.76 -31.17
CA ALA A 8 7.84 -52.43 -30.72
C ALA A 8 6.77 -53.36 -31.36
N PRO A 9 5.48 -53.22 -30.97
CA PRO A 9 4.65 -52.29 -31.75
C PRO A 9 3.58 -51.51 -30.96
N ASN A 10 3.28 -50.32 -31.50
CA ASN A 10 2.02 -49.58 -31.36
C ASN A 10 0.81 -50.44 -31.72
N TYR A 11 -0.34 -50.24 -31.07
CA TYR A 11 -1.64 -50.28 -31.75
C TYR A 11 -2.65 -49.35 -31.08
N ALA A 12 -3.26 -48.51 -31.91
CA ALA A 12 -4.44 -47.72 -31.63
C ALA A 12 -5.71 -48.55 -31.85
N ASN A 13 -6.79 -48.13 -31.18
CA ASN A 13 -8.23 -48.23 -31.53
C ASN A 13 -8.81 -49.58 -31.99
N ASP A 14 -9.89 -50.00 -31.33
CA ASP A 14 -11.14 -50.56 -31.89
C ASP A 14 -12.00 -51.06 -30.70
N ALA A 15 -13.18 -50.49 -30.42
CA ALA A 15 -14.49 -50.75 -31.02
C ALA A 15 -15.40 -51.62 -30.11
N ASN A 16 -16.55 -51.04 -29.77
CA ASN A 16 -17.87 -51.65 -29.54
C ASN A 16 -17.99 -53.14 -29.12
N GLY A 17 -18.54 -53.35 -27.92
CA GLY A 17 -19.39 -54.51 -27.59
C GLY A 17 -20.41 -54.07 -26.52
N ALA A 18 -21.65 -53.72 -26.88
CA ALA A 18 -22.80 -54.63 -27.00
C ALA A 18 -23.06 -55.42 -25.69
N GLN A 19 -24.02 -55.00 -24.88
CA GLN A 19 -25.45 -55.37 -24.89
C GLN A 19 -25.79 -56.64 -24.07
N LYS A 20 -26.81 -56.46 -23.20
CA LYS A 20 -27.73 -57.45 -22.61
C LYS A 20 -27.23 -58.37 -21.50
N THR A 21 -27.80 -58.18 -20.30
CA THR A 21 -28.54 -59.25 -19.62
C THR A 21 -29.63 -58.65 -18.70
N ILE A 22 -30.90 -58.90 -19.03
CA ILE A 22 -32.06 -58.80 -18.15
C ILE A 22 -32.58 -60.24 -18.01
N LEU A 23 -32.70 -60.75 -16.78
CA LEU A 23 -33.56 -61.87 -16.36
C LEU A 23 -33.47 -61.97 -14.82
N ASP A 24 -34.46 -61.47 -14.07
CA ASP A 24 -35.66 -62.16 -13.54
C ASP A 24 -35.53 -62.55 -12.06
N ALA A 25 -36.43 -61.99 -11.22
CA ALA A 25 -36.97 -62.59 -10.00
C ALA A 25 -38.21 -61.77 -9.54
N PRO A 26 -39.20 -62.33 -8.81
CA PRO A 26 -40.55 -62.47 -9.36
C PRO A 26 -41.70 -61.82 -8.54
N HIS A 27 -42.84 -61.70 -9.24
CA HIS A 27 -44.22 -61.87 -8.77
C HIS A 27 -44.84 -60.93 -7.71
N SER A 28 -45.72 -60.07 -8.25
CA SER A 28 -47.12 -59.83 -7.85
C SER A 28 -47.46 -59.46 -6.39
N ARG A 29 -48.03 -58.26 -6.21
CA ARG A 29 -49.38 -58.09 -5.63
C ARG A 29 -49.89 -56.64 -5.71
N HIS A 30 -51.10 -56.54 -6.25
CA HIS A 30 -52.10 -55.46 -6.29
C HIS A 30 -51.97 -54.34 -5.23
N TRP A 31 -52.24 -53.07 -5.63
CA TRP A 31 -53.47 -52.31 -5.29
C TRP A 31 -53.27 -50.77 -5.45
N ARG A 32 -54.01 -50.17 -6.40
CA ARG A 32 -54.71 -48.86 -6.34
C ARG A 32 -54.17 -47.71 -5.44
N ASN A 33 -53.88 -46.56 -6.09
CA ASN A 33 -54.45 -45.20 -5.86
C ASN A 33 -53.45 -44.02 -5.74
N SER A 34 -53.82 -42.96 -6.48
CA SER A 34 -53.69 -41.52 -6.19
C SER A 34 -52.30 -40.90 -6.15
N TRP A 35 -51.91 -40.15 -7.19
CA TRP A 35 -52.15 -38.69 -7.32
C TRP A 35 -51.43 -37.88 -6.24
N LEU A 36 -50.25 -37.35 -6.56
CA LEU A 36 -49.83 -35.96 -6.34
C LEU A 36 -48.39 -35.77 -6.83
N SER A 37 -48.28 -35.19 -8.01
CA SER A 37 -47.04 -34.61 -8.53
C SER A 37 -46.73 -33.32 -7.76
N LEU A 38 -45.52 -33.20 -7.21
CA LEU A 38 -44.94 -31.92 -6.81
C LEU A 38 -43.61 -31.75 -7.54
N PHE A 39 -43.67 -31.08 -8.68
CA PHE A 39 -42.51 -30.49 -9.33
C PHE A 39 -42.21 -29.17 -8.64
N VAL A 40 -41.17 -29.13 -7.80
CA VAL A 40 -40.57 -27.86 -7.37
C VAL A 40 -39.48 -27.52 -8.40
N SER A 41 -39.86 -26.72 -9.39
CA SER A 41 -38.91 -26.12 -10.33
C SER A 41 -38.23 -24.94 -9.65
N LEU A 42 -36.98 -25.10 -9.21
CA LEU A 42 -36.14 -23.99 -8.78
C LEU A 42 -35.66 -23.24 -10.03
N TRP A 43 -36.25 -22.07 -10.28
CA TRP A 43 -35.68 -21.06 -11.18
C TRP A 43 -34.40 -20.50 -10.56
N PHE A 44 -33.24 -21.02 -10.94
CA PHE A 44 -32.00 -20.28 -10.79
C PHE A 44 -31.93 -19.23 -11.89
N GLY A 45 -32.48 -18.04 -11.62
CA GLY A 45 -32.15 -16.86 -12.38
C GLY A 45 -30.65 -16.61 -12.27
N ALA A 46 -29.94 -16.62 -13.39
CA ALA A 46 -28.55 -16.20 -13.43
C ALA A 46 -28.49 -14.74 -12.97
N VAL A 47 -28.12 -14.53 -11.70
CA VAL A 47 -27.68 -13.23 -11.24
C VAL A 47 -26.40 -12.96 -12.00
N ALA A 48 -26.49 -12.11 -13.03
CA ALA A 48 -25.33 -11.49 -13.63
C ALA A 48 -24.70 -10.61 -12.54
N LEU A 49 -23.80 -11.21 -11.75
CA LEU A 49 -22.88 -10.45 -10.93
C LEU A 49 -22.20 -9.48 -11.90
N PRO A 50 -22.26 -8.15 -11.68
CA PRO A 50 -21.47 -7.25 -12.50
C PRO A 50 -20.05 -7.74 -12.42
N GLN A 51 -19.51 -8.13 -13.58
CA GLN A 51 -18.13 -8.53 -13.73
C GLN A 51 -17.33 -7.37 -13.16
N ALA A 52 -16.75 -7.56 -11.97
CA ALA A 52 -15.85 -6.58 -11.38
C ALA A 52 -14.81 -6.33 -12.46
N ALA A 53 -14.89 -5.18 -13.13
CA ALA A 53 -13.89 -4.79 -14.09
C ALA A 53 -12.59 -4.86 -13.31
N ALA A 54 -11.70 -5.79 -13.67
CA ALA A 54 -10.39 -5.86 -13.09
C ALA A 54 -9.83 -4.44 -13.19
N GLN A 55 -9.69 -3.76 -12.04
CA GLN A 55 -9.20 -2.40 -12.06
C GLN A 55 -7.82 -2.49 -12.69
N ASN A 56 -7.68 -1.90 -13.87
CA ASN A 56 -6.40 -1.87 -14.54
C ASN A 56 -5.52 -0.97 -13.68
N ALA A 57 -4.72 -1.57 -12.79
CA ALA A 57 -3.91 -0.86 -11.81
C ALA A 57 -3.01 0.17 -12.51
N ALA A 58 -2.47 -0.17 -13.68
CA ALA A 58 -1.70 0.75 -14.50
C ALA A 58 -2.53 1.96 -14.98
N ALA A 59 -3.79 1.75 -15.37
CA ALA A 59 -4.68 2.86 -15.75
C ALA A 59 -5.02 3.74 -14.54
N ALA A 60 -5.29 3.15 -13.38
CA ALA A 60 -5.59 3.88 -12.15
C ALA A 60 -4.39 4.72 -11.67
N ILE A 61 -3.18 4.15 -11.67
CA ILE A 61 -1.93 4.87 -11.38
C ILE A 61 -1.77 6.02 -12.37
N LYS A 62 -1.91 5.77 -13.67
CA LYS A 62 -1.78 6.82 -14.69
C LYS A 62 -2.78 7.96 -14.51
N THR A 63 -4.02 7.66 -14.11
CA THR A 63 -5.04 8.66 -13.79
C THR A 63 -4.64 9.47 -12.56
N ALA A 64 -4.12 8.83 -11.51
CA ALA A 64 -3.65 9.52 -10.32
C ALA A 64 -2.43 10.42 -10.60
N GLU A 65 -1.45 9.93 -11.37
CA GLU A 65 -0.30 10.71 -11.83
C GLU A 65 -0.75 11.94 -12.64
N TYR A 66 -1.75 11.78 -13.50
CA TYR A 66 -2.32 12.88 -14.26
C TYR A 66 -3.02 13.90 -13.35
N ALA A 67 -3.82 13.43 -12.38
CA ALA A 67 -4.52 14.29 -11.43
C ALA A 67 -3.57 15.09 -10.52
N LEU A 68 -2.44 14.49 -10.12
CA LEU A 68 -1.39 15.17 -9.35
C LEU A 68 -0.45 16.04 -10.21
N GLY A 69 -0.68 16.12 -11.52
CA GLY A 69 0.11 16.94 -12.44
C GLY A 69 1.53 16.43 -12.69
N MET A 70 1.77 15.13 -12.46
CA MET A 70 3.07 14.47 -12.69
C MET A 70 3.36 14.33 -14.19
N ILE A 71 2.32 14.03 -14.96
CA ILE A 71 2.41 13.77 -16.40
C ILE A 71 2.56 15.08 -17.19
N ARG A 72 3.65 15.21 -17.96
CA ARG A 72 3.94 16.40 -18.78
C ARG A 72 4.35 16.03 -20.22
N GLY A 73 4.24 17.02 -21.11
CA GLY A 73 4.66 16.93 -22.50
C GLY A 73 3.78 16.04 -23.40
N PRO A 74 4.03 16.03 -24.72
CA PRO A 74 3.27 15.23 -25.67
C PRO A 74 3.44 13.72 -25.45
N GLN A 75 4.58 13.31 -24.90
CA GLN A 75 4.90 11.90 -24.58
C GLN A 75 4.21 11.41 -23.28
N ARG A 76 3.55 12.28 -22.52
CA ARG A 76 2.83 11.94 -21.27
C ARG A 76 3.69 11.12 -20.29
N ILE A 77 4.86 11.65 -19.96
CA ILE A 77 5.80 11.06 -19.01
C ILE A 77 5.76 11.81 -17.67
N ASP A 78 6.08 11.12 -16.59
CA ASP A 78 6.33 11.75 -15.30
C ASP A 78 7.59 12.62 -15.37
N ALA A 79 7.47 13.88 -14.96
CA ALA A 79 8.55 14.86 -14.97
C ALA A 79 8.89 15.43 -13.58
N ILE A 80 8.29 14.91 -12.50
CA ILE A 80 8.52 15.41 -11.14
C ILE A 80 9.74 14.70 -10.55
N ASN A 81 10.86 15.40 -10.41
CA ASN A 81 12.07 14.85 -9.77
C ASN A 81 12.22 15.28 -8.32
N THR A 82 11.76 16.47 -7.98
CA THR A 82 11.86 17.05 -6.66
C THR A 82 10.53 17.69 -6.26
N VAL A 83 10.27 17.70 -4.97
CA VAL A 83 9.10 18.38 -4.39
C VAL A 83 9.52 19.05 -3.09
N GLU A 84 8.92 20.20 -2.81
CA GLU A 84 9.11 20.93 -1.56
C GLU A 84 7.76 21.23 -0.93
N TYR A 85 7.67 21.03 0.38
CA TYR A 85 6.49 21.33 1.19
C TYR A 85 6.92 22.23 2.34
N TRP A 86 6.18 23.32 2.56
CA TRP A 86 6.33 24.13 3.76
C TRP A 86 4.96 24.43 4.36
N GLY A 87 4.94 24.59 5.67
CA GLY A 87 3.73 25.00 6.38
C GLY A 87 3.98 25.25 7.85
N GLU A 88 3.03 25.91 8.47
CA GLU A 88 2.98 26.12 9.90
C GLU A 88 1.68 25.54 10.44
N GLY A 89 1.70 25.11 11.70
CA GLY A 89 0.54 24.55 12.35
C GLY A 89 0.80 24.18 13.80
N TYR A 90 0.08 23.18 14.27
CA TYR A 90 0.17 22.69 15.63
C TYR A 90 0.49 21.19 15.65
N ALA A 91 1.46 20.82 16.47
CA ALA A 91 1.82 19.44 16.77
C ALA A 91 1.29 19.07 18.16
N TYR A 92 0.68 17.90 18.26
CA TYR A 92 0.15 17.35 19.50
C TYR A 92 0.88 16.06 19.85
N SER A 93 1.25 15.91 21.12
CA SER A 93 1.83 14.66 21.61
C SER A 93 0.72 13.73 22.09
N PHE A 94 0.46 12.69 21.31
CA PHE A 94 -0.58 11.70 21.60
C PHE A 94 -0.42 11.11 23.01
N GLY A 95 -1.53 11.05 23.76
CA GLY A 95 -1.57 10.46 25.10
C GLY A 95 -0.90 11.29 26.21
N GLN A 96 -0.44 12.50 25.92
CA GLN A 96 0.27 13.36 26.88
C GLN A 96 -0.56 14.59 27.25
N ALA A 97 -1.84 14.38 27.57
CA ALA A 97 -2.73 15.42 28.07
C ALA A 97 -2.25 15.97 29.42
N TYR A 98 -2.55 17.24 29.72
CA TYR A 98 -2.32 17.80 31.06
C TYR A 98 -3.11 17.04 32.13
N ARG A 99 -4.36 16.69 31.81
CA ARG A 99 -5.31 15.93 32.62
C ARG A 99 -6.12 14.99 31.71
N PRO A 100 -6.62 13.85 32.21
CA PRO A 100 -7.33 12.86 31.39
C PRO A 100 -8.56 13.40 30.62
N ASP A 101 -9.17 14.47 31.10
CA ASP A 101 -10.40 15.09 30.60
C ASP A 101 -10.18 16.33 29.71
N MET A 102 -8.92 16.67 29.42
CA MET A 102 -8.55 17.88 28.68
C MET A 102 -8.02 17.59 27.27
N PRO A 103 -8.16 18.54 26.33
CA PRO A 103 -7.46 18.47 25.05
C PRO A 103 -5.94 18.34 25.21
N TRP A 104 -5.27 17.74 24.23
CA TRP A 104 -3.81 17.69 24.25
C TRP A 104 -3.21 19.08 24.05
N PRO A 105 -2.16 19.44 24.82
CA PRO A 105 -1.50 20.72 24.67
C PRO A 105 -0.94 20.90 23.25
N PRO A 106 -1.27 22.00 22.55
CA PRO A 106 -0.75 22.29 21.22
C PRO A 106 0.67 22.87 21.31
N ALA A 107 1.65 22.26 20.65
CA ALA A 107 2.92 22.91 20.36
C ALA A 107 2.83 23.57 18.98
N LYS A 108 3.24 24.84 18.84
CA LYS A 108 3.41 25.44 17.52
C LYS A 108 4.48 24.68 16.75
N ALA A 109 4.28 24.44 15.46
CA ALA A 109 5.22 23.73 14.63
C ALA A 109 5.37 24.41 13.27
N THR A 110 6.61 24.61 12.83
CA THR A 110 6.94 24.88 11.43
C THR A 110 7.50 23.62 10.81
N TYR A 111 7.10 23.33 9.58
CA TYR A 111 7.48 22.13 8.85
C TYR A 111 8.00 22.52 7.47
N HIS A 112 9.18 22.03 7.13
CA HIS A 112 9.77 22.17 5.81
C HIS A 112 10.32 20.82 5.35
N ALA A 113 9.89 20.33 4.19
CA ALA A 113 10.39 19.09 3.63
C ALA A 113 10.80 19.28 2.17
N SER A 114 12.04 18.93 1.86
CA SER A 114 12.58 18.91 0.51
C SER A 114 12.87 17.46 0.11
N LEU A 115 12.32 17.02 -1.02
CA LEU A 115 12.33 15.63 -1.47
C LEU A 115 12.94 15.52 -2.86
N SER A 116 13.65 14.43 -3.11
CA SER A 116 14.16 14.03 -4.41
C SER A 116 13.79 12.56 -4.68
N TYR A 117 13.30 12.31 -5.88
CA TYR A 117 12.97 10.98 -6.38
C TYR A 117 14.01 10.44 -7.36
N PHE A 118 14.88 11.30 -7.89
CA PHE A 118 15.97 10.87 -8.78
C PHE A 118 17.01 10.07 -8.00
N ILE A 119 17.44 10.62 -6.87
CA ILE A 119 18.16 9.90 -5.81
C ILE A 119 17.20 9.91 -4.64
N PRO A 120 16.69 8.76 -4.16
CA PRO A 120 15.72 8.71 -3.07
C PRO A 120 16.26 9.44 -1.83
N ALA A 121 15.82 10.68 -1.65
CA ALA A 121 16.34 11.55 -0.62
C ALA A 121 15.25 12.46 -0.10
N MET A 122 15.30 12.72 1.20
CA MET A 122 14.33 13.56 1.89
C MET A 122 15.04 14.26 3.04
N ARG A 123 14.89 15.58 3.12
CA ARG A 123 15.26 16.39 4.29
C ARG A 123 13.98 16.95 4.86
N VAL A 124 13.69 16.64 6.11
CA VAL A 124 12.57 17.19 6.88
C VAL A 124 13.15 18.04 8.00
N ASP A 125 12.72 19.28 8.08
CA ASP A 125 13.08 20.23 9.11
C ASP A 125 11.82 20.68 9.84
N VAL A 126 11.77 20.37 11.13
CA VAL A 126 10.63 20.71 11.99
C VAL A 126 11.13 21.53 13.15
N THR A 127 10.52 22.70 13.39
CA THR A 127 10.75 23.48 14.60
C THR A 127 9.50 23.51 15.44
N ARG A 128 9.59 23.12 16.71
CA ARG A 128 8.50 23.19 17.68
C ARG A 128 8.75 24.30 18.69
N SER A 129 7.72 25.05 19.03
CA SER A 129 7.75 26.10 20.05
C SER A 129 6.49 26.10 20.91
N ASN A 130 6.54 26.83 22.02
CA ASN A 130 5.39 26.99 22.90
C ASN A 130 4.24 27.72 22.16
N PRO A 131 2.97 27.36 22.45
CA PRO A 131 1.82 28.11 21.96
C PRO A 131 1.78 29.52 22.56
N ASP A 132 0.95 30.39 21.99
CA ASP A 132 0.73 31.72 22.57
C ASP A 132 -0.06 31.62 23.88
N GLY A 133 0.31 32.44 24.87
CA GLY A 133 -0.39 32.51 26.14
C GLY A 133 0.12 31.51 27.19
N PRO A 134 -0.68 31.23 28.24
CA PRO A 134 -0.26 30.36 29.33
C PRO A 134 -0.10 28.91 28.84
N VAL A 135 1.10 28.38 28.99
CA VAL A 135 1.44 27.01 28.57
C VAL A 135 1.05 26.04 29.68
N GLN A 136 -0.01 25.27 29.43
CA GLN A 136 -0.39 24.16 30.30
C GLN A 136 0.61 23.01 30.13
N GLY A 137 0.83 22.22 31.20
CA GLY A 137 1.75 21.09 31.16
C GLY A 137 1.25 19.94 30.28
N GLY A 138 2.12 18.96 30.03
CA GLY A 138 1.83 17.82 29.16
C GLY A 138 2.47 17.95 27.78
N GLY A 139 2.64 16.84 27.06
CA GLY A 139 3.26 16.80 25.73
C GLY A 139 4.71 17.31 25.65
N GLY A 140 5.40 17.38 26.79
CA GLY A 140 6.74 17.99 26.89
C GLY A 140 6.72 19.53 26.95
N LEU A 141 5.57 20.15 27.20
CA LEU A 141 5.43 21.59 27.41
C LEU A 141 5.48 21.97 28.90
N PRO A 142 5.94 23.18 29.25
CA PRO A 142 6.55 24.18 28.35
C PRO A 142 7.96 23.76 27.91
N LEU A 143 8.29 24.09 26.66
CA LEU A 143 9.66 24.02 26.16
C LEU A 143 10.47 25.17 26.76
N ALA A 144 11.70 24.89 27.20
CA ALA A 144 12.63 25.91 27.67
C ALA A 144 13.08 26.87 26.55
N SER A 145 13.15 26.36 25.32
CA SER A 145 13.43 27.10 24.08
C SER A 145 12.82 26.34 22.89
N PRO A 146 12.65 26.98 21.72
CA PRO A 146 12.24 26.28 20.52
C PRO A 146 13.18 25.11 20.19
N VAL A 147 12.60 23.95 19.90
CA VAL A 147 13.33 22.72 19.56
C VAL A 147 13.23 22.49 18.07
N ARG A 148 14.38 22.49 17.38
CA ARG A 148 14.48 22.18 15.95
C ARG A 148 15.04 20.78 15.76
N GLN A 149 14.47 20.05 14.83
CA GLN A 149 14.92 18.73 14.43
C GLN A 149 14.94 18.65 12.91
N THR A 150 16.13 18.49 12.36
CA THR A 150 16.32 18.24 10.93
C THR A 150 16.73 16.78 10.72
N GLN A 151 15.93 16.02 9.99
CA GLN A 151 16.15 14.62 9.64
C GLN A 151 16.42 14.49 8.16
N VAL A 152 17.47 13.76 7.80
CA VAL A 152 17.86 13.57 6.40
C VAL A 152 18.01 12.10 6.07
N VAL A 153 17.59 11.73 4.86
CA VAL A 153 17.92 10.47 4.22
C VAL A 153 18.39 10.74 2.80
N ASN A 154 19.36 9.97 2.34
CA ASN A 154 19.85 9.97 0.96
C ASN A 154 20.32 8.55 0.63
N GLY A 155 19.54 7.84 -0.19
CA GLY A 155 19.72 6.42 -0.43
C GLY A 155 19.76 5.64 0.88
N ASN A 156 20.86 4.94 1.12
CA ASN A 156 21.03 4.08 2.31
C ASN A 156 21.61 4.84 3.51
N PHE A 157 21.84 6.15 3.40
CA PHE A 157 22.42 6.97 4.45
C PHE A 157 21.36 7.83 5.11
N ALA A 158 21.41 7.92 6.43
CA ALA A 158 20.55 8.82 7.19
C ALA A 158 21.34 9.48 8.32
N TRP A 159 21.01 10.73 8.60
CA TRP A 159 21.64 11.53 9.66
C TRP A 159 20.69 12.62 10.16
N ASN A 160 20.96 13.14 11.34
CA ASN A 160 20.28 14.30 11.89
C ASN A 160 21.19 15.52 11.75
N GLU A 161 20.60 16.66 11.43
CA GLU A 161 21.32 17.93 11.32
C GLU A 161 20.83 18.88 12.43
N SER A 162 21.74 19.66 13.02
CA SER A 162 21.36 20.71 13.98
C SER A 162 20.63 21.88 13.30
N VAL A 163 20.95 22.12 12.03
CA VAL A 163 20.30 23.05 11.11
C VAL A 163 20.39 22.46 9.70
N PRO A 164 19.49 22.80 8.76
CA PRO A 164 19.60 22.34 7.38
C PRO A 164 20.98 22.62 6.78
N GLY A 165 21.65 21.57 6.29
CA GLY A 165 23.00 21.66 5.73
C GLY A 165 24.13 21.63 6.78
N ALA A 166 23.84 21.26 8.02
CA ALA A 166 24.86 21.12 9.06
C ALA A 166 25.99 20.17 8.62
N GLY A 167 27.21 20.45 9.09
CA GLY A 167 28.44 19.76 8.65
C GLY A 167 29.20 20.49 7.55
N PHE A 168 28.55 21.37 6.79
CA PHE A 168 29.21 22.33 5.89
C PHE A 168 29.36 23.73 6.51
N THR A 169 28.67 23.98 7.62
CA THR A 169 28.71 25.25 8.36
C THR A 169 29.48 25.06 9.66
N THR A 170 30.46 25.93 9.93
CA THR A 170 31.26 25.92 11.16
C THR A 170 30.36 25.97 12.41
N GLY A 171 30.62 25.10 13.38
CA GLY A 171 29.87 25.06 14.65
C GLY A 171 28.52 24.32 14.59
N THR A 172 28.15 23.77 13.44
CA THR A 172 26.93 22.95 13.28
C THR A 172 27.29 21.46 13.25
N THR A 173 26.35 20.60 13.62
CA THR A 173 26.62 19.16 13.73
C THR A 173 25.68 18.36 12.83
N ALA A 174 26.26 17.36 12.15
CA ALA A 174 25.55 16.30 11.46
C ALA A 174 25.87 14.97 12.16
N THR A 175 24.85 14.34 12.73
CA THR A 175 24.99 13.11 13.52
C THR A 175 24.45 11.92 12.73
N PRO A 176 25.27 10.90 12.43
CA PRO A 176 24.82 9.69 11.73
C PRO A 176 23.65 9.01 12.46
N ALA A 177 22.66 8.58 11.68
CA ALA A 177 21.46 7.88 12.16
C ALA A 177 21.08 6.70 11.22
N PRO A 178 22.00 5.74 10.99
CA PRO A 178 21.79 4.68 9.99
C PRO A 178 20.56 3.81 10.27
N GLY A 179 20.21 3.60 11.55
CA GLY A 179 19.01 2.85 11.94
C GLY A 179 17.69 3.49 11.51
N SER A 180 17.68 4.78 11.16
CA SER A 180 16.48 5.49 10.68
C SER A 180 16.36 5.54 9.15
N ALA A 181 17.29 4.95 8.41
CA ALA A 181 17.30 5.05 6.94
C ALA A 181 16.03 4.45 6.32
N ASN A 182 15.64 3.24 6.74
CA ASN A 182 14.45 2.57 6.22
C ASN A 182 13.16 3.33 6.54
N ASP A 183 13.00 3.81 7.77
CA ASP A 183 11.80 4.56 8.18
C ASP A 183 11.65 5.87 7.38
N ARG A 184 12.77 6.57 7.11
CA ARG A 184 12.75 7.81 6.33
C ARG A 184 12.54 7.57 4.85
N LEU A 185 13.08 6.49 4.30
CA LEU A 185 12.76 6.05 2.93
C LEU A 185 11.28 5.66 2.82
N LEU A 186 10.75 4.95 3.81
CA LEU A 186 9.33 4.62 3.86
C LEU A 186 8.50 5.90 3.89
N GLN A 187 8.89 6.91 4.67
CA GLN A 187 8.22 8.21 4.68
C GLN A 187 8.24 8.90 3.30
N LEU A 188 9.38 8.90 2.61
CA LEU A 188 9.52 9.44 1.24
C LEU A 188 8.54 8.75 0.29
N TRP A 189 8.48 7.42 0.30
CA TRP A 189 7.61 6.63 -0.58
C TRP A 189 6.14 6.64 -0.14
N SER A 190 5.84 7.05 1.08
CA SER A 190 4.46 7.22 1.57
C SER A 190 3.85 8.57 1.18
N THR A 191 4.61 9.48 0.57
CA THR A 191 4.06 10.75 0.06
C THR A 191 3.17 10.51 -1.16
N PRO A 192 2.21 11.41 -1.48
CA PRO A 192 1.31 11.21 -2.63
C PRO A 192 2.04 10.99 -3.96
N TYR A 193 3.16 11.71 -4.18
CA TYR A 193 3.99 11.55 -5.37
C TYR A 193 4.93 10.34 -5.27
N GLY A 194 5.51 10.08 -4.10
CA GLY A 194 6.38 8.92 -3.88
C GLY A 194 5.64 7.61 -4.07
N ALA A 195 4.41 7.49 -3.57
CA ALA A 195 3.63 6.27 -3.66
C ALA A 195 3.35 5.88 -5.12
N LEU A 196 3.06 6.86 -5.99
CA LEU A 196 2.83 6.62 -7.41
C LEU A 196 4.12 6.28 -8.16
N LYS A 197 5.26 6.87 -7.76
CA LYS A 197 6.57 6.56 -8.36
C LYS A 197 7.10 5.18 -8.00
N ALA A 198 6.68 4.63 -6.86
CA ALA A 198 7.08 3.32 -6.39
C ALA A 198 6.20 2.18 -6.93
N ALA A 199 5.05 2.50 -7.55
CA ALA A 199 4.05 1.55 -8.05
C ALA A 199 4.37 1.07 -9.47
#